data_AF-A0A6B3EFK7-F1
#
_entry.id   AF-A0A6B3EFK7-F1
#
_cell.length_a   1.000
_cell.length_b   1.000
_cell.length_c   1.000
_cell.angle_alpha   90.00
_cell.angle_beta   90.00
_cell.angle_gamma   90.00
#
_symmetry.space_group_name_H-M   'P 1'
#
loop_
_entity.id
_entity.type
_entity.pdbx_description
1 polymer ?
#
loop_
_entity_poly.entity_id
_entity_poly.type
_entity_poly.pdbx_seq_one_letter_code
_entity_poly.pdbx_strand_id
1 'polypeptide(L)' 'ATEALELTGLKGWEKSWPDELSGGMQQRVGLARALATDADLLLMDESFSALDPLIRRDMQDQLVELQKRLKKTIVFIT' A
#
# COMPACT_ATOMS: atom_id res chain seq x y z
N ALA A 1 2.55 -6.62 -11.71
CA ALA A 1 3.25 -5.38 -11.29
C ALA A 1 2.46 -4.12 -11.69
N THR A 2 2.14 -3.91 -12.98
CA THR A 2 1.41 -2.72 -13.44
C THR A 2 0.04 -2.56 -12.78
N GLU A 3 -0.74 -3.64 -12.69
CA GLU A 3 -2.05 -3.63 -12.01
C GLU A 3 -1.94 -3.21 -10.53
N ALA A 4 -0.90 -3.65 -9.83
CA ALA A 4 -0.68 -3.29 -8.42
C ALA A 4 -0.36 -1.80 -8.24
N LEU A 5 0.32 -1.18 -9.21
CA LEU A 5 0.56 0.27 -9.21
C LEU A 5 -0.72 1.05 -9.48
N GLU A 6 -1.58 0.58 -10.39
CA GLU A 6 -2.90 1.18 -10.62
C GLU A 6 -3.79 1.09 -9.38
N LEU A 7 -3.83 -0.09 -8.73
CA LEU A 7 -4.61 -0.33 -7.51
C LEU A 7 -4.17 0.54 -6.32
N THR A 8 -2.92 0.97 -6.29
CA THR A 8 -2.35 1.79 -5.22
C THR A 8 -2.31 3.29 -5.55
N GLY A 9 -2.78 3.68 -6.73
CA GLY A 9 -2.80 5.08 -7.18
C GLY A 9 -1.43 5.60 -7.65
N LEU A 10 -0.52 4.70 -8.04
CA LEU A 10 0.83 5.00 -8.52
C LEU A 10 0.99 4.87 -10.04
N LYS A 11 -0.12 4.86 -10.78
CA LYS A 11 -0.11 4.88 -12.24
C LYS A 11 0.65 6.12 -12.74
N GLY A 12 1.56 5.94 -13.70
CA GLY A 12 2.43 7.00 -14.23
C GLY A 12 3.76 7.19 -13.48
N TRP A 13 3.96 6.51 -12.35
CA TRP A 13 5.19 6.56 -11.55
C TRP A 13 6.03 5.28 -11.68
N GLU A 14 5.82 4.50 -12.73
CA GLU A 14 6.44 3.18 -12.92
C GLU A 14 7.97 3.26 -13.06
N LYS A 15 8.48 4.42 -13.48
CA LYS A 15 9.91 4.67 -13.72
C LYS A 15 10.55 5.60 -12.70
N SER A 16 9.79 6.05 -11.70
CA SER A 16 10.28 6.98 -10.70
C SER A 16 11.14 6.26 -9.67
N TRP A 17 12.23 6.90 -9.28
CA TRP A 17 13.10 6.42 -8.21
C TRP A 17 12.49 6.71 -6.84
N PRO A 18 12.82 5.95 -5.79
CA PRO A 18 12.29 6.16 -4.44
C PRO A 18 12.43 7.61 -3.95
N ASP A 19 13.55 8.25 -4.27
CA ASP A 19 13.87 9.63 -3.86
C ASP A 19 12.99 10.69 -4.57
N GLU A 20 12.31 10.31 -5.65
CA GLU A 20 11.37 11.17 -6.41
C GLU A 20 9.92 11.05 -5.91
N LEU A 21 9.67 10.17 -4.93
CA LEU A 21 8.35 9.88 -4.39
C LEU A 21 8.17 10.55 -3.02
N SER A 22 6.98 11.12 -2.77
CA SER A 22 6.64 11.58 -1.41
C SER A 22 6.61 10.41 -0.42
N GLY A 23 6.75 10.67 0.88
CA GLY A 23 6.73 9.60 1.90
C GLY A 23 5.47 8.71 1.85
N GLY A 24 4.30 9.31 1.57
CA GLY A 24 3.06 8.54 1.36
C GLY A 24 3.07 7.72 0.07
N MET A 25 3.73 8.18 -1.00
CA MET A 25 3.91 7.41 -2.23
C MET A 25 4.90 6.26 -2.04
N GLN A 26 5.99 6.47 -1.29
CA GLN A 26 6.93 5.40 -0.94
C GLN A 26 6.24 4.28 -0.14
N GLN A 27 5.33 4.62 0.77
CA GLN A 27 4.51 3.63 1.47
C GLN A 27 3.56 2.88 0.52
N ARG A 28 2.92 3.59 -0.42
CA ARG A 28 2.09 2.97 -1.47
C ARG A 28 2.91 2.02 -2.36
N VAL A 29 4.19 2.29 -2.59
CA VAL A 29 5.10 1.35 -3.29
C VAL A 29 5.29 0.08 -2.47
N GLY A 30 5.46 0.19 -1.15
CA GLY A 30 5.51 -0.97 -0.26
C GLY A 30 4.25 -1.84 -0.35
N LEU A 31 3.08 -1.20 -0.41
CA LEU A 31 1.81 -1.88 -0.65
C LEU A 31 1.75 -2.51 -2.04
N ALA A 32 2.10 -1.77 -3.10
CA ALA A 32 2.10 -2.27 -4.47
C ALA A 32 3.01 -3.49 -4.64
N ARG A 33 4.16 -3.50 -3.94
CA ARG A 33 5.09 -4.63 -3.89
C ARG A 33 4.43 -5.85 -3.24
N ALA A 34 3.75 -5.68 -2.11
CA ALA A 34 3.06 -6.77 -1.41
C ALA A 34 1.87 -7.31 -2.21
N LEU A 35 1.19 -6.45 -2.97
CA LEU A 35 0.11 -6.87 -3.88
C LEU A 35 0.65 -7.59 -5.12
N ALA A 36 1.81 -7.17 -5.62
CA ALA A 36 2.45 -7.81 -6.76
C ALA A 36 2.96 -9.23 -6.45
N THR A 37 3.13 -9.58 -5.17
CA THR A 37 3.59 -10.91 -4.74
C THR A 37 2.50 -11.99 -4.73
N ASP A 38 1.24 -11.67 -5.10
CA ASP A 38 0.08 -12.58 -5.10
C ASP A 38 -0.09 -13.40 -3.79
N ALA A 39 0.40 -12.86 -2.68
CA ALA A 39 0.33 -13.54 -1.39
C ALA A 39 -1.13 -13.63 -0.92
N ASP A 40 -1.52 -14.80 -0.39
CA ASP A 40 -2.87 -15.00 0.19
C ASP A 40 -3.05 -14.31 1.55
N LEU A 41 -1.92 -14.05 2.23
CA LEU A 41 -1.84 -13.36 3.51
C LEU A 41 -0.81 -12.24 3.44
N LEU A 42 -1.25 -11.01 3.71
CA LEU A 42 -0.38 -9.86 3.93
C LEU A 42 -0.28 -9.58 5.43
N LEU A 43 0.94 -9.66 5.97
CA LEU A 43 1.26 -9.19 7.31
C LEU A 43 1.84 -7.78 7.20
N MET A 44 1.21 -6.84 7.90
CA MET A 44 1.62 -5.44 7.93
C MET A 44 2.00 -5.07 9.36
N ASP A 45 3.31 -5.06 9.63
CA ASP A 45 3.86 -4.76 10.95
C ASP A 45 4.30 -3.29 11.02
N GLU A 46 3.71 -2.55 11.96
CA GLU A 46 3.95 -1.12 12.22
C GLU A 46 3.93 -0.19 10.97
N SER A 47 3.27 -0.61 9.88
CA SER A 47 3.43 0.02 8.55
C SER A 47 2.97 1.49 8.47
N PHE A 48 2.25 1.99 9.49
CA PHE A 48 1.72 3.36 9.57
C PHE A 48 2.04 4.07 10.89
N SER A 49 2.96 3.53 11.70
CA SER A 49 3.30 4.09 13.02
C SER A 49 3.84 5.53 12.91
N ALA A 50 4.62 5.81 11.87
CA ALA A 50 5.25 7.11 11.61
C ALA A 50 4.36 8.16 10.91
N LEU A 51 3.09 7.84 10.62
CA LEU A 51 2.16 8.77 9.96
C LEU A 51 1.36 9.61 10.95
N ASP A 52 1.05 10.84 10.52
CA ASP A 52 0.03 11.66 11.16
C ASP A 52 -1.33 10.92 11.24
N PRO A 53 -2.13 11.09 12.31
CA PRO A 53 -3.38 10.38 12.51
C PRO A 53 -4.37 10.46 11.34
N LEU A 54 -4.42 11.59 10.62
CA LEU A 54 -5.32 11.75 9.47
C LEU A 54 -4.89 10.86 8.30
N ILE A 55 -3.61 10.91 7.94
CA ILE A 55 -3.04 10.12 6.83
C ILE A 55 -3.11 8.63 7.15
N ARG A 56 -2.89 8.23 8.41
CA ARG A 56 -3.04 6.85 8.85
C ARG A 56 -4.45 6.32 8.57
N ARG A 57 -5.48 7.10 8.90
CA ARG A 57 -6.88 6.71 8.68
C ARG A 57 -7.20 6.57 7.20
N ASP A 58 -6.79 7.53 6.38
CA ASP A 58 -6.98 7.47 4.93
C ASP A 58 -6.32 6.22 4.33
N MET A 59 -5.11 5.87 4.81
CA MET A 59 -4.42 4.67 4.35
C MET A 59 -5.12 3.37 4.78
N GLN A 60 -5.64 3.32 6.01
CA GLN A 60 -6.43 2.18 6.49
C GLN A 60 -7.70 1.99 5.66
N ASP A 61 -8.43 3.08 5.36
CA ASP A 61 -9.64 3.03 4.54
C ASP A 61 -9.34 2.49 3.13
N GLN A 62 -8.26 2.97 2.51
CA GLN A 62 -7.81 2.45 1.21
C GLN A 62 -7.45 0.96 1.25
N LEU A 63 -6.83 0.49 2.33
CA LEU A 63 -6.49 -0.93 2.49
C LEU A 63 -7.73 -1.81 2.67
N VAL A 64 -8.75 -1.32 3.38
CA VAL A 64 -10.04 -2.01 3.49
C VAL A 64 -10.73 -2.10 2.13
N GLU A 65 -10.70 -1.05 1.31
CA GLU A 65 -11.22 -1.11 -0.06
C GLU A 65 -10.44 -2.11 -0.93
N LEU A 66 -9.11 -2.10 -0.81
CA LEU A 66 -8.24 -3.03 -1.52
C LEU A 66 -8.47 -4.48 -1.11
N GLN A 67 -8.65 -4.73 0.19
CA GLN A 67 -9.00 -6.04 0.75
C GLN A 67 -10.30 -6.57 0.15
N LYS A 68 -11.34 -5.72 0.09
CA LYS A 68 -12.64 -6.09 -0.49
C LYS A 68 -12.53 -6.45 -1.97
N ARG A 69 -11.67 -5.75 -2.71
CA ARG A 69 -11.46 -5.98 -4.15
C ARG A 69 -10.63 -7.23 -4.43
N LEU A 70 -9.56 -7.46 -3.67
CA LEU A 70 -8.63 -8.55 -3.91
C LEU A 70 -9.00 -9.85 -3.17
N LYS A 71 -9.89 -9.80 -2.17
CA LYS A 71 -10.29 -10.93 -1.33
C LYS A 71 -9.10 -11.64 -0.66
N LYS A 72 -8.04 -10.91 -0.35
CA LYS A 72 -6.86 -11.40 0.36
C LYS A 72 -7.00 -11.15 1.87
N THR A 73 -6.31 -11.94 2.69
CA THR A 73 -6.31 -11.74 4.15
C THR A 73 -5.24 -10.72 4.52
N ILE A 74 -5.60 -9.67 5.26
CA ILE A 74 -4.66 -8.65 5.73
C ILE A 74 -4.69 -8.64 7.26
N VAL A 75 -3.52 -8.77 7.88
CA VAL A 75 -3.36 -8.67 9.34
C VAL A 75 -2.47 -7.48 9.65
N PHE A 76 -3.01 -6.53 10.42
CA PHE A 76 -2.26 -5.41 10.94
C PHE A 76 -1.74 -5.75 12.34
N ILE A 77 -0.43 -5.62 12.52
CA ILE A 77 0.23 -5.66 13.81
C ILE A 77 0.46 -4.19 14.20
N THR A 78 -0.14 -3.79 15.32
CA THR A 78 -0.18 -2.42 15.86
C THR A 78 0.15 -2.44 17.34
#